data_AF-A0A7V9IBI0-F1
#
_entry.id   AF-A0A7V9IBI0-F1
#
_cell.length_a   1.000
_cell.length_b   1.000
_cell.length_c   1.000
_cell.angle_alpha   90.00
_cell.angle_beta   90.00
_cell.angle_gamma   90.00
#
_symmetry.space_group_name_H-M   'P 1'
#
loop_
_entity.id
_entity.type
_entity.pdbx_description
1 polymer ?
#
loop_
_entity_poly.entity_id
_entity_poly.type
_entity_poly.pdbx_seq_one_letter_code
_entity_poly.pdbx_strand_id
1 'polypeptide(L)'
;MARRLDDEYAAFSAHYGIFDIVYNPLAGGLLTGKHRRDQKPAAGTRFAQDLYRQRYWDEPHFAAVEDLRSLASDAGLDLIQLSFRWLLGRELVDSVLLGASSMAHLEANLEACRGLRLDDEILKRCDEVWERLRGPAASYNR
;
A
#
# COMPACT_ATOMS: atom_id res chain seq x y z
N MET A 1 -1.77 -0.51 -2.98
CA MET A 1 -1.89 0.09 -4.33
C MET A 1 -3.14 -0.45 -5.05
N ALA A 2 -4.30 -0.27 -4.42
CA ALA A 2 -5.63 -0.42 -5.02
C ALA A 2 -6.60 0.21 -4.00
N ARG A 3 -7.25 1.32 -4.35
CA ARG A 3 -8.17 2.06 -3.47
C ARG A 3 -9.60 2.09 -4.04
N ARG A 4 -9.98 1.08 -4.84
CA ARG A 4 -11.35 0.98 -5.38
C ARG A 4 -12.44 0.83 -4.31
N LEU A 5 -12.06 0.50 -3.08
CA LEU A 5 -12.97 0.54 -1.93
C LEU A 5 -13.52 1.95 -1.70
N ASP A 6 -12.78 2.99 -2.06
CA ASP A 6 -13.16 4.39 -1.87
C ASP A 6 -14.37 4.78 -2.73
N ASP A 7 -14.57 4.07 -3.85
CA ASP A 7 -15.59 4.42 -4.85
C ASP A 7 -17.03 4.16 -4.36
N GLU A 8 -17.23 3.15 -3.52
CA GLU A 8 -18.56 2.74 -3.07
C GLU A 8 -18.57 2.12 -1.66
N TYR A 9 -17.59 1.26 -1.36
CA TYR A 9 -17.55 0.49 -0.11
C TYR A 9 -17.34 1.40 1.09
N ALA A 10 -16.52 2.44 0.95
CA ALA A 10 -16.21 3.34 2.06
C ALA A 10 -17.45 4.03 2.63
N ALA A 11 -18.32 4.53 1.75
CA ALA A 11 -19.58 5.16 2.15
C ALA A 11 -20.54 4.14 2.79
N PHE A 12 -20.61 2.92 2.25
CA PHE A 12 -21.40 1.84 2.81
C PHE A 12 -20.93 1.48 4.24
N SER A 13 -19.63 1.22 4.40
CA SER A 13 -19.05 0.81 5.68
C SER A 13 -19.29 1.86 6.76
N ALA A 14 -19.02 3.13 6.45
CA ALA A 14 -19.26 4.24 7.36
C ALA A 14 -20.74 4.39 7.74
N HIS A 15 -21.66 4.20 6.78
CA HIS A 15 -23.10 4.30 7.04
C HIS A 15 -23.60 3.21 8.00
N TYR A 16 -23.09 1.99 7.87
CA TYR A 16 -23.53 0.85 8.68
C TYR A 16 -22.65 0.57 9.90
N GLY A 17 -21.60 1.36 10.13
CA GLY A 17 -20.66 1.17 11.24
C GLY A 17 -19.93 -0.16 11.18
N ILE A 18 -19.51 -0.57 9.99
CA ILE A 18 -18.75 -1.81 9.79
C ILE A 18 -17.31 -1.59 10.22
N PHE A 19 -16.76 -2.55 10.96
CA PHE A 19 -15.35 -2.52 11.36
C PHE A 19 -14.47 -3.11 10.25
N ASP A 20 -13.57 -2.29 9.72
CA ASP A 20 -12.76 -2.62 8.55
C ASP A 20 -11.32 -3.01 8.88
N ILE A 21 -10.96 -4.23 8.49
CA ILE A 21 -9.60 -4.76 8.59
C ILE A 21 -8.98 -4.82 7.20
N VAL A 22 -8.02 -3.92 6.93
CA VAL A 22 -7.35 -3.87 5.62
C VAL A 22 -6.24 -4.89 5.52
N TYR A 23 -6.25 -5.69 4.44
CA TYR A 23 -5.19 -6.64 4.10
C TYR A 23 -4.30 -6.11 2.96
N ASN A 24 -3.14 -6.77 2.76
CA ASN A 24 -2.15 -6.39 1.74
C ASN A 24 -1.66 -4.93 1.83
N PRO A 25 -1.29 -4.42 3.03
CA PRO A 25 -0.90 -3.03 3.21
C PRO A 25 0.31 -2.63 2.34
N LEU A 26 1.22 -3.58 2.09
CA LEU A 26 2.42 -3.37 1.27
C LEU A 26 2.28 -3.93 -0.15
N ALA A 27 1.05 -4.18 -0.64
CA ALA A 27 0.77 -4.68 -1.99
C ALA A 27 1.59 -5.93 -2.36
N GLY A 28 1.52 -6.98 -1.54
CA GLY A 28 2.32 -8.20 -1.74
C GLY A 28 3.82 -8.05 -1.47
N GLY A 29 4.27 -6.85 -1.05
CA GLY A 29 5.68 -6.52 -0.84
C GLY A 29 6.24 -5.52 -1.85
N LEU A 30 5.46 -5.09 -2.85
CA LEU A 30 5.94 -4.11 -3.84
C LEU A 30 6.31 -2.78 -3.19
N LEU A 31 5.53 -2.33 -2.20
CA LEU A 31 5.78 -1.10 -1.42
C LEU A 31 6.94 -1.23 -0.41
N THR A 32 7.69 -2.33 -0.42
CA THR A 32 8.99 -2.37 0.29
C THR A 32 10.10 -1.71 -0.52
N GLY A 33 9.86 -1.40 -1.80
CA GLY A 33 10.85 -0.79 -2.68
C GLY A 33 12.02 -1.71 -3.04
N LYS A 34 11.99 -3.00 -2.68
CA LYS A 34 13.06 -3.97 -2.96
C LYS A 34 12.98 -4.62 -4.35
N HIS A 35 11.83 -4.51 -4.99
CA HIS A 35 11.58 -5.11 -6.30
C HIS A 35 11.92 -4.13 -7.42
N ARG A 36 12.43 -4.64 -8.54
CA ARG A 36 12.66 -3.87 -9.76
C ARG A 36 11.96 -4.57 -10.92
N ARG A 37 11.41 -3.80 -11.85
CA ARG A 37 10.66 -4.31 -13.00
C ARG A 37 11.48 -5.23 -13.89
N ASP A 38 12.71 -4.81 -14.18
CA ASP A 38 13.65 -5.49 -15.06
C ASP A 38 14.24 -6.77 -14.46
N GLN A 39 13.96 -7.01 -13.17
CA GLN A 39 14.40 -8.20 -12.46
C GLN A 39 13.29 -9.24 -12.41
N LYS A 40 13.66 -10.52 -12.44
CA LYS A 40 12.71 -11.59 -12.15
C LYS A 40 12.28 -11.50 -10.68
N PRO A 41 11.00 -11.76 -10.35
CA PRO A 41 10.56 -11.90 -8.98
C PRO A 41 11.45 -12.86 -8.20
N ALA A 42 11.99 -12.40 -7.07
CA ALA A 42 12.83 -13.23 -6.22
C ALA A 42 12.06 -14.44 -5.70
N ALA A 43 12.72 -15.60 -5.65
CA ALA A 43 12.17 -16.81 -5.08
C ALA A 43 11.77 -16.60 -3.61
N GLY A 44 10.74 -17.31 -3.16
CA GLY A 44 10.23 -17.19 -1.78
C GLY A 44 9.47 -15.89 -1.47
N THR A 45 9.26 -15.01 -2.46
CA THR A 45 8.42 -13.81 -2.31
C THR A 45 6.98 -14.08 -2.76
N ARG A 46 6.01 -13.25 -2.36
CA ARG A 46 4.61 -13.39 -2.83
C ARG A 46 4.49 -13.27 -4.35
N PHE A 47 5.41 -12.57 -5.01
CA PHE A 47 5.48 -12.47 -6.47
C PHE A 47 5.93 -13.75 -7.18
N ALA A 48 6.34 -14.79 -6.44
CA ALA A 48 6.44 -16.13 -7.00
C ALA A 48 5.05 -16.70 -7.38
N GLN A 49 3.96 -16.17 -6.81
CA GLN A 49 2.58 -16.54 -7.15
C GLN A 49 2.02 -15.69 -8.29
N ASP A 50 1.39 -16.34 -9.26
CA ASP A 50 0.83 -15.71 -10.47
C ASP A 50 -0.18 -14.61 -10.14
N LEU A 51 -1.03 -14.83 -9.13
CA LEU A 51 -2.07 -13.89 -8.72
C LEU A 51 -1.51 -12.51 -8.33
N TYR A 52 -0.38 -12.46 -7.60
CA TYR A 52 0.23 -11.19 -7.21
C TYR A 52 0.91 -10.50 -8.39
N ARG A 53 1.46 -11.26 -9.32
CA ARG A 53 2.07 -10.69 -10.53
C ARG A 53 1.03 -10.06 -11.44
N GLN A 54 -0.08 -10.75 -11.66
CA GLN A 54 -1.20 -10.22 -12.44
C GLN A 54 -1.78 -8.94 -11.85
N ARG A 55 -1.68 -8.77 -10.52
CA ARG A 55 -2.26 -7.63 -9.82
C ARG A 55 -1.36 -6.39 -9.77
N TYR A 56 -0.03 -6.57 -9.68
CA TYR A 56 0.88 -5.47 -9.36
C TYR A 56 2.19 -5.44 -10.18
N TRP A 57 2.47 -6.44 -11.01
CA TRP A 57 3.77 -6.57 -11.70
C TRP A 57 3.71 -5.97 -13.11
N ASP A 58 3.48 -4.66 -13.18
CA ASP A 58 3.34 -3.89 -14.42
C ASP A 58 3.92 -2.47 -14.31
N GLU A 59 3.97 -1.74 -15.45
CA GLU A 59 4.66 -0.45 -15.52
C GLU A 59 4.02 0.62 -14.65
N PRO A 60 2.69 0.83 -14.71
CA PRO A 60 2.02 1.78 -13.83
C PRO A 60 2.33 1.56 -12.35
N HIS A 61 2.33 0.31 -11.87
CA HIS A 61 2.60 0.02 -10.47
C HIS A 61 4.07 0.29 -10.07
N PHE A 62 5.03 -0.06 -10.92
CA PHE A 62 6.44 0.25 -10.64
C PHE A 62 6.71 1.76 -10.69
N ALA A 63 6.12 2.49 -11.64
CA ALA A 63 6.22 3.95 -11.69
C ALA A 63 5.62 4.60 -10.42
N ALA A 64 4.44 4.15 -9.98
CA ALA A 64 3.82 4.62 -8.75
C ALA A 64 4.68 4.35 -7.50
N VAL A 65 5.40 3.22 -7.45
CA VAL A 65 6.33 2.91 -6.36
C VAL A 65 7.50 3.89 -6.32
N GLU A 66 8.05 4.26 -7.48
CA GLU A 66 9.14 5.24 -7.56
C GLU A 66 8.68 6.64 -7.15
N ASP A 67 7.49 7.06 -7.59
CA ASP A 67 6.88 8.32 -7.16
C ASP A 67 6.69 8.35 -5.64
N LEU A 68 6.05 7.33 -5.08
CA LEU A 68 5.83 7.20 -3.63
C LEU A 68 7.14 7.14 -2.85
N ARG A 69 8.19 6.53 -3.41
CA ARG A 69 9.53 6.49 -2.80
C ARG A 69 10.14 7.89 -2.72
N SER A 70 9.97 8.71 -3.76
CA SER A 70 10.37 10.12 -3.72
C SER A 70 9.58 10.89 -2.66
N LEU A 71 8.24 10.70 -2.59
CA LEU A 71 7.39 11.33 -1.58
C LEU A 71 7.80 10.95 -0.15
N ALA A 72 8.12 9.68 0.08
CA ALA A 72 8.60 9.20 1.36
C ALA A 72 9.89 9.94 1.75
N SER A 73 10.84 10.05 0.81
CA SER A 73 12.09 10.76 1.04
C SER A 73 11.88 12.24 1.36
N ASP A 74 10.98 12.92 0.66
CA ASP A 74 10.63 14.33 0.94
C ASP A 74 10.08 14.52 2.36
N ALA A 75 9.33 13.52 2.86
CA ALA A 75 8.77 13.50 4.21
C ALA A 75 9.76 12.99 5.28
N GLY A 76 11.00 12.65 4.91
CA GLY A 76 11.98 12.05 5.83
C GLY A 76 11.62 10.62 6.28
N LEU A 77 10.85 9.90 5.47
CA LEU A 77 10.37 8.55 5.74
C LEU A 77 10.93 7.55 4.73
N ASP A 78 10.95 6.27 5.11
CA ASP A 78 11.03 5.20 4.13
C ASP A 78 9.66 4.86 3.53
N LEU A 79 9.65 4.09 2.44
CA LEU A 79 8.42 3.75 1.72
C LEU A 79 7.46 2.88 2.56
N ILE A 80 7.99 2.06 3.48
CA ILE A 80 7.20 1.20 4.35
C ILE A 80 6.46 2.05 5.38
N GLN A 81 7.18 3.00 6.01
CA GLN A 81 6.64 4.01 6.92
C GLN A 81 5.57 4.86 6.22
N LEU A 82 5.85 5.39 5.03
CA LEU A 82 4.85 6.16 4.26
C LEU A 82 3.59 5.31 4.02
N SER A 83 3.75 4.05 3.59
CA SER A 83 2.63 3.16 3.27
C SER A 83 1.75 2.86 4.48
N PHE A 84 2.35 2.54 5.63
CA PHE A 84 1.60 2.26 6.85
C PHE A 84 0.95 3.51 7.44
N ARG A 85 1.67 4.63 7.50
CA ARG A 85 1.12 5.89 8.03
C ARG A 85 0.01 6.45 7.15
N TRP A 86 0.11 6.28 5.83
CA TRP A 86 -0.98 6.62 4.92
C TRP A 86 -2.23 5.77 5.20
N LEU A 87 -2.06 4.44 5.36
CA LEU A 87 -3.18 3.54 5.67
C LEU A 87 -3.83 3.85 7.02
N LEU A 88 -3.03 4.04 8.07
CA LEU A 88 -3.52 4.28 9.43
C LEU A 88 -4.14 5.68 9.61
N GLY A 89 -3.85 6.62 8.71
CA GLY A 89 -4.45 7.96 8.71
C GLY A 89 -5.82 8.04 8.02
N ARG A 90 -6.35 6.91 7.54
CA ARG A 90 -7.59 6.87 6.75
C ARG A 90 -8.80 6.56 7.61
N GLU A 91 -9.90 7.26 7.35
CA GLU A 91 -11.18 7.03 8.06
C GLU A 91 -11.73 5.62 7.84
N LEU A 92 -11.53 5.04 6.65
CA LEU A 92 -11.99 3.67 6.34
C LEU A 92 -11.22 2.56 7.09
N VAL A 93 -10.13 2.88 7.80
CA VAL A 93 -9.19 1.86 8.27
C VAL A 93 -9.21 1.78 9.79
N ASP A 94 -9.99 0.85 10.34
CA ASP A 94 -10.00 0.58 11.78
C ASP A 94 -8.80 -0.27 12.21
N SER A 95 -8.36 -1.19 11.35
CA SER A 95 -7.22 -2.06 11.62
C SER A 95 -6.49 -2.49 10.34
N VAL A 96 -5.20 -2.79 10.49
CA VAL A 96 -4.35 -3.26 9.39
C VAL A 96 -3.83 -4.65 9.71
N LEU A 97 -4.12 -5.61 8.83
CA LEU A 97 -3.60 -6.97 8.93
C LEU A 97 -2.13 -7.00 8.48
N LEU A 98 -1.22 -6.95 9.45
CA LEU A 98 0.22 -7.03 9.21
C LEU A 98 0.63 -8.44 8.75
N GLY A 99 1.36 -8.51 7.64
CA GLY A 99 1.96 -9.74 7.15
C GLY A 99 3.49 -9.68 7.21
N ALA A 100 4.11 -10.63 7.88
CA ALA A 100 5.55 -10.77 8.00
C ALA A 100 5.98 -12.23 7.76
N SER A 101 7.19 -12.42 7.23
CA SER A 101 7.79 -13.75 6.98
C SER A 101 8.94 -14.10 7.94
N SER A 102 9.22 -13.21 8.89
CA SER A 102 10.23 -13.36 9.94
C SER A 102 9.90 -12.40 11.08
N MET A 103 10.50 -12.61 12.25
CA MET A 103 10.28 -11.72 13.40
C MET A 103 10.82 -10.31 13.12
N ALA A 104 12.00 -10.19 12.51
CA ALA A 104 12.57 -8.90 12.15
C ALA A 104 11.65 -8.09 11.20
N HIS A 105 10.98 -8.75 10.25
CA HIS A 105 9.97 -8.09 9.40
C HIS A 105 8.77 -7.59 10.21
N LEU A 106 8.32 -8.35 11.20
CA LEU A 106 7.21 -7.96 12.06
C LEU A 106 7.58 -6.76 12.92
N GLU A 107 8.73 -6.77 13.57
CA GLU A 107 9.26 -5.64 14.35
C GLU A 107 9.39 -4.38 13.50
N ALA A 108 10.00 -4.49 12.31
CA ALA A 108 10.13 -3.36 11.40
C ALA A 108 8.78 -2.80 10.96
N ASN A 109 7.80 -3.67 10.67
CA ASN A 109 6.44 -3.22 10.32
C ASN A 109 5.75 -2.54 11.50
N LEU A 110 5.87 -3.08 12.72
CA LEU A 110 5.31 -2.48 13.93
C LEU A 110 5.91 -1.10 14.20
N GLU A 111 7.22 -0.95 14.03
CA GLU A 111 7.89 0.34 14.15
C GLU A 111 7.46 1.31 13.05
N ALA A 112 7.32 0.85 11.80
CA ALA A 112 6.86 1.68 10.71
C ALA A 112 5.43 2.21 10.90
N CYS A 113 4.58 1.45 11.59
CA CYS A 113 3.25 1.89 12.02
C CYS A 113 3.31 2.97 13.12
N ARG A 114 4.40 3.06 13.88
CA ARG A 114 4.58 4.11 14.89
C ARG A 114 4.98 5.39 14.20
N GLY A 115 4.17 6.43 14.36
CA GLY A 115 4.45 7.72 13.76
C GLY A 115 3.27 8.66 13.84
N LEU A 116 3.56 9.93 13.58
CA LEU A 116 2.54 10.94 13.40
C LEU A 116 1.82 10.75 12.07
N ARG A 117 0.61 11.30 11.99
CA ARG A 117 -0.14 11.46 10.75
C ARG A 117 0.74 12.19 9.73
N LEU A 118 0.65 11.76 8.47
CA LEU A 118 1.34 12.43 7.37
C LEU A 118 0.76 13.83 7.16
N ASP A 119 1.61 14.77 6.74
CA ASP A 119 1.17 16.12 6.39
C ASP A 119 0.17 16.10 5.23
N ASP A 120 -0.78 17.03 5.24
CA ASP A 120 -1.86 17.09 4.25
C ASP A 120 -1.31 17.23 2.81
N GLU A 121 -0.16 17.89 2.63
CA GLU A 121 0.51 17.99 1.33
C GLU A 121 1.02 16.62 0.84
N ILE A 122 1.62 15.81 1.71
CA ILE A 122 2.07 14.46 1.38
C ILE A 122 0.89 13.55 1.08
N LEU A 123 -0.21 13.68 1.84
CA LEU A 123 -1.45 12.95 1.58
C LEU A 123 -2.01 13.28 0.20
N LYS A 124 -2.10 14.57 -0.14
CA LYS A 124 -2.57 15.02 -1.46
C LYS A 124 -1.69 14.47 -2.60
N ARG A 125 -0.37 14.52 -2.45
CA ARG A 125 0.56 13.95 -3.46
C ARG A 125 0.41 12.42 -3.58
N CYS A 126 0.14 11.73 -2.47
CA CYS A 126 -0.19 10.30 -2.50
C CYS A 126 -1.51 10.02 -3.26
N ASP A 127 -2.47 10.94 -3.24
CA ASP A 127 -3.72 10.82 -3.98
C ASP A 127 -3.53 11.07 -5.48
N GLU A 128 -2.69 12.03 -5.84
CA GLU A 128 -2.31 12.27 -7.24
C GLU A 128 -1.64 11.05 -7.89
N VAL A 129 -0.82 10.30 -7.13
CA VAL A 129 -0.27 9.01 -7.59
C VAL A 129 -1.38 7.99 -7.82
N TRP A 130 -2.37 7.93 -6.91
CA TRP A 130 -3.49 7.00 -7.04
C TRP A 130 -4.36 7.30 -8.26
N GLU A 131 -4.66 8.57 -8.56
CA GLU A 131 -5.50 8.92 -9.71
C GLU A 131 -4.90 8.42 -11.03
N ARG A 132 -3.55 8.43 -11.16
CA ARG A 132 -2.86 7.84 -12.32
C ARG A 132 -2.94 6.30 -12.35
N LEU A 133 -3.05 5.65 -11.19
CA LEU A 133 -3.08 4.20 -11.04
C LEU A 133 -4.51 3.62 -11.04
N ARG A 134 -5.54 4.45 -10.90
CA ARG A 134 -6.94 4.03 -10.71
C ARG A 134 -7.45 3.10 -11.82
N GLY A 135 -7.08 3.38 -13.08
CA GLY A 135 -7.43 2.56 -14.25
C GLY A 135 -6.99 1.10 -14.15
N PRO A 136 -5.67 0.82 -14.07
CA PRO A 136 -5.13 -0.54 -14.00
C PRO A 136 -5.36 -1.25 -12.64
N ALA A 137 -5.83 -0.55 -11.61
CA ALA A 137 -6.02 -1.16 -10.30
C ALA A 137 -7.03 -2.32 -10.33
N ALA A 138 -6.69 -3.45 -9.71
CA ALA A 138 -7.58 -4.61 -9.65
C ALA A 138 -8.85 -4.34 -8.82
N SER A 139 -9.93 -5.08 -9.11
CA SER A 139 -11.16 -5.06 -8.31
C SER A 139 -10.90 -5.52 -6.87
N TYR A 140 -11.70 -5.01 -5.94
CA TYR A 140 -11.65 -5.38 -4.53
C TYR A 140 -12.56 -6.59 -4.20
N ASN A 141 -13.61 -6.81 -4.99
CA ASN A 141 -14.53 -7.94 -4.90
C ASN A 141 -14.28 -8.98 -6.01
N ARG A 142 -14.91 -10.15 -5.87
CA ARG A 142 -14.85 -11.27 -6.83
C ARG A 142 -16.26 -11.80 -7.07
#